data_AF-A0A7L9FH00-F1
#
_entry.id   AF-A0A7L9FH00-F1
#
_cell.length_a   1.000
_cell.length_b   1.000
_cell.length_c   1.000
_cell.angle_alpha   90.00
_cell.angle_beta   90.00
_cell.angle_gamma   90.00
#
_symmetry.space_group_name_H-M   'P 1'
#
loop_
_entity.id
_entity.type
_entity.pdbx_description
1 polymer ?
#
loop_
_entity_poly.entity_id
_entity_poly.type
_entity_poly.pdbx_seq_one_letter_code
_entity_poly.pdbx_strand_id
1 'polypeptide(L)'
;MEDFHQSPSKLVASGKIKVLFSEEGDVLYLDIDGSVYEGIGDTVPVPLWRLRRLRLKEIPKDVYIEPAESIHENIVHTLRYSSKLSFLVKMGRDHALVELDEWARWWGDYIGFYAYMEALSTVLEEAEDAGYIDDLYIDFADDTFFASFRINLPGDMTIFKAINVVKKILFCFENEAEYQAALLALREIKKILKRSGNHETRASFLDRLEEIFNKYGL
;
A
#
# COMPACT_ATOMS: atom_id res chain seq x y z
N MET A 1 12.09 -25.97 17.26
CA MET A 1 11.12 -24.88 17.17
C MET A 1 10.17 -25.10 18.32
N GLU A 2 10.32 -24.32 19.37
CA GLU A 2 9.41 -24.38 20.52
C GLU A 2 8.08 -23.77 20.10
N ASP A 3 7.01 -24.56 20.21
CA ASP A 3 5.63 -24.08 20.11
C ASP A 3 5.42 -23.09 21.27
N PHE A 4 5.52 -21.80 20.99
CA PHE A 4 5.04 -20.75 21.88
C PHE A 4 3.52 -20.89 21.94
N HIS A 5 3.04 -21.73 22.86
CA HIS A 5 1.63 -21.80 23.21
C HIS A 5 1.22 -20.48 23.89
N GLN A 6 0.83 -19.48 23.10
CA GLN A 6 0.17 -18.29 23.60
C GLN A 6 -1.12 -18.72 24.32
N SER A 7 -1.23 -18.38 25.60
CA SER A 7 -2.40 -18.77 26.41
C SER A 7 -3.61 -17.89 26.03
N PRO A 8 -4.79 -18.48 25.79
CA PRO A 8 -5.96 -17.71 25.40
C PRO A 8 -6.52 -16.90 26.57
N SER A 9 -6.76 -15.61 26.36
CA SER A 9 -7.16 -14.67 27.41
C SER A 9 -8.62 -14.22 27.32
N LYS A 10 -9.15 -14.07 26.10
CA LYS A 10 -10.43 -13.40 25.86
C LYS A 10 -11.11 -13.88 24.59
N LEU A 11 -12.38 -14.26 24.70
CA LEU A 11 -13.26 -14.55 23.57
C LEU A 11 -14.21 -13.36 23.33
N VAL A 12 -14.20 -12.81 22.13
CA VAL A 12 -15.11 -11.73 21.70
C VAL A 12 -15.99 -12.23 20.57
N ALA A 13 -17.29 -11.99 20.64
CA ALA A 13 -18.24 -12.36 19.59
C ALA A 13 -18.98 -11.12 19.08
N SER A 14 -19.11 -11.02 17.76
CA SER A 14 -19.88 -9.97 17.08
C SER A 14 -20.55 -10.55 15.84
N GLY A 15 -21.88 -10.61 15.86
CA GLY A 15 -22.65 -11.23 14.77
C GLY A 15 -22.22 -12.67 14.52
N LYS A 16 -21.66 -12.91 13.33
CA LYS A 16 -21.18 -14.21 12.86
C LYS A 16 -19.72 -14.53 13.18
N ILE A 17 -18.99 -13.55 13.72
CA ILE A 17 -17.56 -13.66 13.97
C ILE A 17 -17.33 -13.88 15.46
N LYS A 18 -16.50 -14.87 15.79
CA LYS A 18 -15.93 -15.03 17.13
C LYS A 18 -14.42 -14.98 17.02
N VAL A 19 -13.78 -14.30 17.95
CA VAL A 19 -12.34 -14.07 17.94
C VAL A 19 -11.79 -14.43 19.31
N LEU A 20 -10.74 -15.25 19.32
CA LEU A 20 -9.98 -15.61 20.50
C LEU A 20 -8.66 -14.86 20.50
N PHE A 21 -8.39 -14.13 21.58
CA PHE A 21 -7.17 -13.36 21.74
C PHE A 21 -6.18 -14.04 22.67
N SER A 22 -4.89 -13.78 22.44
CA SER A 22 -3.81 -14.10 23.38
C SER A 22 -3.81 -13.14 24.57
N GLU A 23 -3.03 -13.41 25.61
CA GLU A 23 -2.81 -12.46 26.72
C GLU A 23 -2.16 -11.15 26.27
N GLU A 24 -1.38 -11.19 25.19
CA GLU A 24 -0.67 -10.03 24.63
C GLU A 24 -1.57 -9.18 23.72
N GLY A 25 -2.78 -9.67 23.39
CA GLY A 25 -3.76 -8.97 22.55
C GLY A 25 -3.75 -9.40 21.09
N ASP A 26 -2.90 -10.34 20.71
CA ASP A 26 -2.87 -10.93 19.35
C ASP A 26 -4.11 -11.75 19.08
N VAL A 27 -4.51 -11.83 17.81
CA VAL A 27 -5.59 -12.72 17.39
C VAL A 27 -5.03 -14.13 17.22
N LEU A 28 -5.47 -15.07 18.06
CA LEU A 28 -5.12 -16.49 17.93
C LEU A 28 -5.96 -17.15 16.85
N TYR A 29 -7.29 -17.01 16.98
CA TYR A 29 -8.24 -17.66 16.08
C TYR A 29 -9.44 -16.78 15.82
N LEU A 30 -9.96 -16.90 14.61
CA LEU A 30 -11.19 -16.26 14.17
C LEU A 30 -12.11 -17.32 13.54
N ASP A 31 -13.30 -17.45 14.11
CA ASP A 31 -14.38 -18.33 13.64
C ASP A 31 -15.41 -17.49 12.87
N ILE A 32 -15.63 -17.84 11.60
CA ILE A 32 -16.71 -17.32 10.76
C ILE A 32 -17.64 -18.47 10.39
N ASP A 33 -18.89 -18.43 10.91
CA ASP A 33 -19.93 -19.42 10.61
C ASP A 33 -19.43 -20.89 10.77
N GLY A 34 -18.61 -21.17 11.79
CA GLY A 34 -18.08 -22.49 12.13
C GLY A 34 -16.76 -22.87 11.44
N SER A 35 -16.15 -21.96 10.67
CA SER A 35 -14.86 -22.16 10.02
C SER A 35 -13.79 -21.33 10.71
N VAL A 36 -12.73 -22.00 11.17
CA VAL A 36 -11.66 -21.39 11.98
C VAL A 36 -10.47 -20.99 11.11
N TYR A 37 -9.95 -19.80 11.34
CA TYR A 37 -8.77 -19.23 10.72
C TYR A 37 -7.78 -18.82 11.81
N GLU A 38 -6.50 -19.12 11.60
CA GLU A 38 -5.41 -18.73 12.50
C GLU A 38 -5.00 -17.29 12.22
N GLY A 39 -4.74 -16.52 13.28
CA GLY A 39 -4.26 -15.15 13.15
C GLY A 39 -2.74 -15.05 13.05
N ILE A 40 -2.28 -13.92 12.53
CA ILE A 40 -0.86 -13.56 12.38
C ILE A 40 -0.72 -12.16 12.97
N GLY A 41 -0.31 -12.08 14.25
CA GLY A 41 -0.27 -10.82 14.99
C GLY A 41 -1.67 -10.22 15.19
N ASP A 42 -1.90 -9.04 14.60
CA ASP A 42 -3.15 -8.29 14.71
C ASP A 42 -4.15 -8.58 13.58
N THR A 43 -3.77 -9.40 12.60
CA THR A 43 -4.62 -9.73 11.44
C THR A 43 -4.96 -11.20 11.35
N VAL A 44 -6.02 -11.50 10.59
CA VAL A 44 -6.38 -12.86 10.21
C VAL A 44 -6.54 -12.94 8.70
N PRO A 45 -5.71 -13.71 7.98
CA PRO A 45 -5.90 -13.97 6.58
C PRO A 45 -7.14 -14.85 6.36
N VAL A 46 -8.08 -14.38 5.55
CA VAL A 46 -9.32 -15.12 5.25
C VAL A 46 -9.57 -15.15 3.73
N PRO A 47 -9.80 -16.33 3.14
CA PRO A 47 -10.10 -16.43 1.71
C PRO A 47 -11.35 -15.63 1.30
N LEU A 48 -11.26 -14.90 0.20
CA LEU A 48 -12.30 -13.96 -0.25
C LEU A 48 -13.70 -14.58 -0.39
N TRP A 49 -13.77 -15.86 -0.78
CA TRP A 49 -15.04 -16.57 -0.95
C TRP A 49 -15.84 -16.72 0.36
N ARG A 50 -15.17 -16.70 1.51
CA ARG A 50 -15.79 -16.73 2.85
C ARG A 50 -16.33 -15.37 3.29
N LEU A 51 -15.75 -14.30 2.76
CA LEU A 51 -16.07 -12.92 3.15
C LEU A 51 -17.25 -12.32 2.38
N ARG A 52 -17.73 -12.98 1.33
CA ARG A 52 -18.72 -12.43 0.36
C ARG A 52 -19.98 -11.83 0.99
N ARG A 53 -20.47 -12.41 2.08
CA ARG A 53 -21.74 -12.02 2.72
C ARG A 53 -21.57 -11.33 4.07
N LEU A 54 -20.33 -11.24 4.55
CA LEU A 54 -20.00 -10.64 5.84
C LEU A 54 -19.98 -9.12 5.68
N ARG A 55 -20.58 -8.41 6.64
CA ARG A 55 -20.56 -6.95 6.70
C ARG A 55 -19.43 -6.47 7.61
N LEU A 56 -18.90 -5.28 7.34
CA LEU A 56 -17.82 -4.69 8.13
C LEU A 56 -18.22 -4.60 9.61
N LYS A 57 -19.44 -4.14 9.93
CA LYS A 57 -19.92 -3.98 11.32
C LYS A 57 -19.95 -5.26 12.14
N GLU A 58 -19.93 -6.42 11.49
CA GLU A 58 -19.87 -7.73 12.13
C GLU A 58 -18.46 -8.05 12.62
N ILE A 59 -17.43 -7.44 12.05
CA ILE A 59 -16.05 -7.53 12.56
C ILE A 59 -16.00 -6.91 13.96
N PRO A 60 -15.45 -7.62 14.97
CA PRO A 60 -15.24 -7.05 16.29
C PRO A 60 -14.35 -5.80 16.21
N LYS A 61 -14.44 -4.93 17.23
CA LYS A 61 -13.48 -3.82 17.34
C LYS A 61 -12.06 -4.36 17.48
N ASP A 62 -11.10 -3.63 16.93
CA ASP A 62 -9.67 -3.92 17.04
C ASP A 62 -9.26 -5.28 16.44
N VAL A 63 -10.08 -5.80 15.51
CA VAL A 63 -9.78 -7.01 14.73
C VAL A 63 -9.71 -6.64 13.26
N TYR A 64 -8.65 -7.10 12.60
CA TYR A 64 -8.48 -6.93 11.18
C TYR A 64 -8.57 -8.27 10.45
N ILE A 65 -9.37 -8.29 9.39
CA ILE A 65 -9.40 -9.41 8.45
C ILE A 65 -8.57 -9.00 7.23
N GLU A 66 -7.55 -9.77 6.91
CA GLU A 66 -6.77 -9.61 5.68
C GLU A 66 -7.42 -10.47 4.58
N PRO A 67 -8.08 -9.89 3.57
CA PRO A 67 -8.73 -10.68 2.54
C PRO A 67 -7.69 -11.29 1.59
N ALA A 68 -7.66 -12.61 1.52
CA ALA A 68 -6.72 -13.37 0.70
C ALA A 68 -7.40 -13.96 -0.56
N GLU A 69 -6.65 -14.13 -1.64
CA GLU A 69 -7.10 -14.87 -2.83
C GLU A 69 -7.30 -16.34 -2.50
N SER A 70 -6.29 -16.94 -1.86
CA SER A 70 -6.29 -18.32 -1.41
C SER A 70 -5.28 -18.52 -0.29
N ILE A 71 -5.46 -19.60 0.48
CA ILE A 71 -4.51 -20.05 1.49
C ILE A 71 -4.24 -21.51 1.19
N HIS A 72 -2.99 -21.85 0.94
CA HIS A 72 -2.54 -23.22 0.69
C HIS A 72 -1.49 -23.59 1.73
N GLU A 73 -1.83 -24.52 2.62
CA GLU A 73 -1.01 -24.86 3.78
C GLU A 73 -0.69 -23.59 4.59
N ASN A 74 0.58 -23.18 4.64
CA ASN A 74 1.04 -21.99 5.37
C ASN A 74 1.37 -20.80 4.45
N ILE A 75 0.93 -20.85 3.18
CA ILE A 75 1.18 -19.79 2.20
C ILE A 75 -0.10 -19.01 1.96
N VAL A 76 -0.07 -17.71 2.30
CA VAL A 76 -1.16 -16.75 2.06
C VAL A 76 -0.90 -16.06 0.72
N HIS A 77 -1.83 -16.23 -0.22
CA HIS A 77 -1.82 -15.48 -1.47
C HIS A 77 -2.66 -14.22 -1.29
N THR A 78 -2.01 -13.07 -1.21
CA THR A 78 -2.65 -11.78 -0.97
C THR A 78 -3.44 -11.31 -2.19
N LEU A 79 -4.48 -10.50 -1.97
CA LEU A 79 -5.19 -9.87 -3.07
C LEU A 79 -4.35 -8.77 -3.70
N ARG A 80 -4.31 -8.76 -5.03
CA ARG A 80 -3.73 -7.63 -5.76
C ARG A 80 -4.72 -6.45 -5.82
N TYR A 81 -4.34 -5.33 -5.21
CA TYR A 81 -5.13 -4.08 -5.22
C TYR A 81 -4.73 -3.11 -6.33
N SER A 82 -3.48 -3.19 -6.80
CA SER A 82 -2.94 -2.35 -7.86
C SER A 82 -2.10 -3.16 -8.86
N SER A 83 -2.03 -2.68 -10.10
CA SER A 83 -1.08 -3.20 -11.09
C SER A 83 0.35 -2.73 -10.85
N LYS A 84 0.55 -1.62 -10.14
CA LYS A 84 1.83 -0.94 -9.98
C LYS A 84 2.41 -1.10 -8.57
N LEU A 85 1.61 -0.84 -7.55
CA LEU A 85 2.03 -0.80 -6.15
C LEU A 85 1.56 -2.03 -5.37
N SER A 86 2.29 -2.34 -4.30
CA SER A 86 2.11 -3.48 -3.41
C SER A 86 1.39 -3.04 -2.14
N PHE A 87 0.06 -2.94 -2.23
CA PHE A 87 -0.76 -2.63 -1.07
C PHE A 87 -1.14 -3.89 -0.28
N LEU A 88 -0.97 -3.81 1.03
CA LEU A 88 -1.60 -4.69 2.00
C LEU A 88 -2.85 -4.00 2.55
N VAL A 89 -4.00 -4.67 2.49
CA VAL A 89 -5.28 -4.08 2.92
C VAL A 89 -5.96 -4.98 3.93
N LYS A 90 -6.25 -4.39 5.09
CA LYS A 90 -6.81 -5.02 6.28
C LYS A 90 -8.21 -4.42 6.54
N MET A 91 -9.23 -5.27 6.66
CA MET A 91 -10.62 -4.84 6.83
C MET A 91 -11.00 -4.82 8.31
N GLY A 92 -11.39 -3.65 8.80
CA GLY A 92 -11.90 -3.42 10.15
C GLY A 92 -13.42 -3.20 10.18
N ARG A 93 -13.95 -2.86 11.37
CA ARG A 93 -15.41 -2.78 11.62
C ARG A 93 -16.16 -1.74 10.78
N ASP A 94 -15.48 -0.69 10.37
CA ASP A 94 -16.01 0.51 9.71
C ASP A 94 -14.95 1.24 8.87
N HIS A 95 -13.86 0.54 8.56
CA HIS A 95 -12.75 1.11 7.80
C HIS A 95 -11.94 0.00 7.13
N ALA A 96 -11.09 0.41 6.20
CA ALA A 96 -9.98 -0.40 5.72
C ALA A 96 -8.68 0.29 6.12
N LEU A 97 -7.77 -0.45 6.76
CA LEU A 97 -6.39 -0.05 6.96
C LEU A 97 -5.61 -0.46 5.72
N VAL A 98 -4.93 0.51 5.10
CA VAL A 98 -4.10 0.32 3.92
C VAL A 98 -2.66 0.56 4.33
N GLU A 99 -1.79 -0.37 3.98
CA GLU A 99 -0.34 -0.28 4.14
C GLU A 99 0.30 -0.45 2.75
N LEU A 100 1.29 0.38 2.47
CA LEU A 100 2.09 0.37 1.26
C LEU A 100 3.54 0.29 1.67
N ASP A 101 4.27 -0.65 1.09
CA ASP A 101 5.71 -0.81 1.27
C ASP A 101 6.34 -1.04 -0.11
N GLU A 102 7.16 -0.10 -0.55
CA GLU A 102 7.79 -0.11 -1.86
C GLU A 102 9.29 0.14 -1.76
N TRP A 103 10.07 -0.56 -2.59
CA TRP A 103 11.51 -0.44 -2.60
C TRP A 103 12.02 0.00 -3.98
N ALA A 104 12.81 1.07 -4.02
CA ALA A 104 13.37 1.61 -5.25
C ALA A 104 14.07 0.57 -6.13
N ARG A 105 14.72 -0.46 -5.53
CA ARG A 105 15.42 -1.52 -6.28
C ARG A 105 14.51 -2.37 -7.17
N TRP A 106 13.21 -2.41 -6.87
CA TRP A 106 12.20 -3.15 -7.63
C TRP A 106 11.39 -2.26 -8.55
N TRP A 107 11.68 -0.95 -8.56
CA TRP A 107 10.97 0.01 -9.38
C TRP A 107 11.38 -0.11 -10.85
N GLY A 108 10.39 -0.34 -11.71
CA GLY A 108 10.59 -0.57 -13.14
C GLY A 108 9.91 0.45 -14.06
N ASP A 109 9.35 1.54 -13.52
CA ASP A 109 8.59 2.51 -14.32
C ASP A 109 9.50 3.59 -14.96
N TYR A 110 9.01 4.18 -16.04
CA TYR A 110 9.63 5.32 -16.74
C TYR A 110 9.69 6.57 -15.86
N ILE A 111 8.66 6.80 -15.03
CA ILE A 111 8.72 7.83 -14.01
C ILE A 111 9.59 7.29 -12.88
N GLY A 112 10.67 7.97 -12.55
CA GLY A 112 11.59 7.52 -11.50
C GLY A 112 10.91 7.41 -10.14
N PHE A 113 11.31 6.39 -9.36
CA PHE A 113 10.75 6.03 -8.05
C PHE A 113 10.51 7.25 -7.15
N TYR A 114 11.55 8.06 -6.91
CA TYR A 114 11.47 9.22 -6.02
C TYR A 114 10.42 10.24 -6.46
N ALA A 115 10.37 10.56 -7.76
CA ALA A 115 9.42 11.53 -8.28
C ALA A 115 7.98 11.01 -8.18
N TYR A 116 7.77 9.70 -8.36
CA TYR A 116 6.47 9.09 -8.20
C TYR A 116 6.04 9.06 -6.74
N MET A 117 6.91 8.64 -5.82
CA MET A 117 6.59 8.55 -4.40
C MET A 117 6.37 9.93 -3.77
N GLU A 118 7.15 10.95 -4.14
CA GLU A 118 6.90 12.33 -3.70
C GLU A 118 5.53 12.86 -4.17
N ALA A 119 5.15 12.54 -5.41
CA ALA A 119 3.82 12.88 -5.92
C ALA A 119 2.71 12.11 -5.19
N LEU A 120 2.93 10.81 -4.91
CA LEU A 120 1.99 10.00 -4.16
C LEU A 120 1.81 10.51 -2.72
N SER A 121 2.90 10.89 -2.04
CA SER A 121 2.84 11.52 -0.71
C SER A 121 1.96 12.76 -0.74
N THR A 122 2.17 13.64 -1.72
CA THR A 122 1.38 14.87 -1.88
C THR A 122 -0.11 14.54 -2.07
N VAL A 123 -0.44 13.57 -2.92
CA VAL A 123 -1.83 13.15 -3.16
C VAL A 123 -2.48 12.56 -1.90
N LEU A 124 -1.74 11.79 -1.11
CA LEU A 124 -2.24 11.22 0.14
C LEU A 124 -2.45 12.31 1.21
N GLU A 125 -1.52 13.25 1.34
CA GLU A 125 -1.66 14.42 2.24
C GLU A 125 -2.89 15.26 1.86
N GLU A 126 -3.08 15.56 0.57
CA GLU A 126 -4.28 16.26 0.08
C GLU A 126 -5.58 15.48 0.37
N ALA A 127 -5.52 14.14 0.27
CA ALA A 127 -6.67 13.28 0.57
C ALA A 127 -7.00 13.25 2.07
N GLU A 128 -6.00 13.29 2.95
CA GLU A 128 -6.18 13.39 4.40
C GLU A 128 -6.75 14.76 4.78
N ASP A 129 -6.19 15.86 4.27
CA ASP A 129 -6.65 17.22 4.51
C ASP A 129 -8.13 17.41 4.08
N ALA A 130 -8.53 16.74 3.00
CA ALA A 130 -9.92 16.73 2.52
C ALA A 130 -10.85 15.78 3.30
N GLY A 131 -10.32 14.96 4.22
CA GLY A 131 -11.06 13.99 5.02
C GLY A 131 -11.51 12.75 4.25
N TYR A 132 -10.83 12.39 3.17
CA TYR A 132 -11.08 11.14 2.42
C TYR A 132 -10.37 9.93 3.03
N ILE A 133 -9.27 10.16 3.76
CA ILE A 133 -8.53 9.18 4.54
C ILE A 133 -8.20 9.77 5.92
N ASP A 134 -7.87 8.91 6.88
CA ASP A 134 -7.46 9.30 8.23
C ASP A 134 -6.16 8.60 8.64
N ASP A 135 -5.53 9.10 9.70
CA ASP A 135 -4.35 8.51 10.35
C ASP A 135 -3.20 8.25 9.37
N LEU A 136 -2.93 9.20 8.46
CA LEU A 136 -1.86 9.06 7.49
C LEU A 136 -0.50 9.08 8.18
N TYR A 137 0.28 8.05 7.91
CA TYR A 137 1.68 7.97 8.25
C TYR A 137 2.46 7.71 6.97
N ILE A 138 3.48 8.53 6.71
CA ILE A 138 4.38 8.38 5.58
C ILE A 138 5.80 8.38 6.12
N ASP A 139 6.60 7.43 5.67
CA ASP A 139 8.03 7.36 5.97
C ASP A 139 8.82 7.03 4.70
N PHE A 140 9.97 7.69 4.57
CA PHE A 140 10.88 7.52 3.45
C PHE A 140 12.28 7.32 4.03
N ALA A 141 12.75 6.07 4.07
CA ALA A 141 14.02 5.69 4.67
C ALA A 141 14.72 4.65 3.80
N ASP A 142 16.05 4.71 3.68
CA ASP A 142 16.87 3.66 3.05
C ASP A 142 16.36 3.13 1.68
N ASP A 143 15.93 4.04 0.81
CA ASP A 143 15.35 3.76 -0.52
C ASP A 143 14.01 3.00 -0.49
N THR A 144 13.38 2.89 0.68
CA THR A 144 12.03 2.37 0.86
C THR A 144 11.04 3.50 1.12
N PHE A 145 9.84 3.32 0.58
CA PHE A 145 8.69 4.18 0.82
C PHE A 145 7.65 3.37 1.57
N PHE A 146 7.27 3.85 2.75
CA PHE A 146 6.20 3.28 3.54
C PHE A 146 5.07 4.30 3.70
N ALA A 147 3.84 3.85 3.51
CA ALA A 147 2.66 4.63 3.87
C ALA A 147 1.60 3.76 4.55
N SER A 148 0.93 4.30 5.57
CA SER A 148 -0.18 3.67 6.27
C SER A 148 -1.30 4.68 6.47
N PHE A 149 -2.54 4.30 6.20
CA PHE A 149 -3.70 5.17 6.36
C PHE A 149 -5.00 4.36 6.44
N ARG A 150 -6.07 5.01 6.91
CA ARG A 150 -7.41 4.43 7.00
C ARG A 150 -8.35 5.04 5.97
N ILE A 151 -9.14 4.19 5.32
CA ILE A 151 -10.29 4.59 4.51
C ILE A 151 -11.55 4.29 5.30
N ASN A 152 -12.32 5.30 5.66
CA ASN A 152 -13.61 5.12 6.32
C ASN A 152 -14.64 4.49 5.39
N LEU A 153 -15.36 3.50 5.89
CA LEU A 153 -16.33 2.73 5.12
C LEU A 153 -17.63 2.51 5.93
N PRO A 154 -18.80 2.60 5.29
CA PRO A 154 -20.06 2.29 5.97
C PRO A 154 -20.05 0.86 6.54
N GLY A 155 -20.26 0.73 7.86
CA GLY A 155 -20.22 -0.57 8.53
C GLY A 155 -21.27 -1.58 8.01
N ASP A 156 -22.35 -1.11 7.37
CA ASP A 156 -23.36 -1.97 6.75
C ASP A 156 -22.93 -2.55 5.39
N MET A 157 -21.83 -2.05 4.82
CA MET A 157 -21.22 -2.53 3.58
C MET A 157 -20.67 -3.95 3.77
N THR A 158 -20.81 -4.78 2.75
CA THR A 158 -20.15 -6.10 2.73
C THR A 158 -18.66 -5.96 2.50
N ILE A 159 -17.85 -6.85 3.07
CA ILE A 159 -16.39 -6.85 2.88
C ILE A 159 -16.04 -6.91 1.39
N PHE A 160 -16.76 -7.72 0.61
CA PHE A 160 -16.54 -7.80 -0.84
C PHE A 160 -16.80 -6.45 -1.55
N LYS A 161 -17.84 -5.70 -1.15
CA LYS A 161 -18.10 -4.37 -1.70
C LYS A 161 -17.06 -3.36 -1.23
N ALA A 162 -16.63 -3.45 0.03
CA ALA A 162 -15.56 -2.63 0.61
C ALA A 162 -14.25 -2.78 -0.17
N ILE A 163 -13.80 -4.01 -0.43
CA ILE A 163 -12.61 -4.29 -1.26
C ILE A 163 -12.70 -3.59 -2.62
N ASN A 164 -13.86 -3.67 -3.29
CA ASN A 164 -14.04 -3.02 -4.59
C ASN A 164 -14.01 -1.50 -4.52
N VAL A 165 -14.50 -0.91 -3.42
CA VAL A 165 -14.41 0.54 -3.19
C VAL A 165 -12.97 0.94 -2.94
N VAL A 166 -12.25 0.22 -2.06
CA VAL A 166 -10.83 0.47 -1.77
C VAL A 166 -10.00 0.39 -3.05
N LYS A 167 -10.17 -0.64 -3.89
CA LYS A 167 -9.48 -0.75 -5.19
C LYS A 167 -9.68 0.48 -6.08
N LYS A 168 -10.90 1.04 -6.12
CA LYS A 168 -11.18 2.24 -6.92
C LYS A 168 -10.52 3.48 -6.34
N ILE A 169 -10.52 3.62 -5.01
CA ILE A 169 -9.87 4.74 -4.33
C ILE A 169 -8.37 4.71 -4.58
N LEU A 170 -7.72 3.56 -4.37
CA LEU A 170 -6.29 3.38 -4.61
C LEU A 170 -5.92 3.67 -6.08
N PHE A 171 -6.74 3.20 -7.02
CA PHE A 171 -6.56 3.53 -8.45
C PHE A 171 -6.65 5.05 -8.72
N CYS A 172 -7.55 5.77 -8.05
CA CYS A 172 -7.61 7.23 -8.18
C CYS A 172 -6.34 7.90 -7.65
N PHE A 173 -5.84 7.48 -6.49
CA PHE A 173 -4.60 8.01 -5.92
C PHE A 173 -3.39 7.77 -6.83
N GLU A 174 -3.26 6.55 -7.36
CA GLU A 174 -2.18 6.22 -8.30
C GLU A 174 -2.22 7.04 -9.58
N ASN A 175 -3.41 7.19 -10.19
CA ASN A 175 -3.54 7.97 -11.41
C ASN A 175 -3.19 9.45 -11.20
N GLU A 176 -3.61 10.02 -10.08
CA GLU A 176 -3.30 11.41 -9.76
C GLU A 176 -1.79 11.56 -9.47
N ALA A 177 -1.20 10.64 -8.71
CA ALA A 177 0.24 10.63 -8.45
C ALA A 177 1.05 10.51 -9.74
N GLU A 178 0.63 9.63 -10.65
CA GLU A 178 1.25 9.47 -11.97
C GLU A 178 1.16 10.75 -12.80
N TYR A 179 -0.02 11.39 -12.81
CA TYR A 179 -0.22 12.66 -13.49
C TYR A 179 0.68 13.77 -12.94
N GLN A 180 0.73 13.93 -11.62
CA GLN A 180 1.56 14.94 -10.96
C GLN A 180 3.05 14.68 -11.19
N ALA A 181 3.50 13.43 -11.07
CA ALA A 181 4.88 13.06 -11.33
C ALA A 181 5.29 13.30 -12.80
N ALA A 182 4.39 13.02 -13.76
CA ALA A 182 4.61 13.32 -15.17
C ALA A 182 4.73 14.84 -15.44
N LEU A 183 3.92 15.67 -14.75
CA LEU A 183 4.03 17.12 -14.83
C LEU A 183 5.37 17.62 -14.28
N LEU A 184 5.86 17.07 -13.16
CA LEU A 184 7.17 17.39 -12.60
C LEU A 184 8.29 17.03 -13.57
N ALA A 185 8.25 15.82 -14.13
CA ALA A 185 9.22 15.38 -15.14
C ALA A 185 9.23 16.30 -16.37
N LEU A 186 8.06 16.67 -16.88
CA LEU A 186 7.93 17.58 -18.02
C LEU A 186 8.51 18.97 -17.73
N ARG A 187 8.25 19.51 -16.52
CA ARG A 187 8.82 20.80 -16.10
C ARG A 187 10.34 20.75 -16.08
N GLU A 188 10.93 19.67 -15.58
CA GLU A 188 12.38 19.54 -15.51
C GLU A 188 13.01 19.34 -16.90
N ILE A 189 12.38 18.54 -17.77
CA ILE A 189 12.79 18.41 -19.18
C ILE A 189 12.79 19.78 -19.87
N LYS A 190 11.75 20.60 -19.68
CA LYS A 190 11.70 21.96 -20.24
C LYS A 190 12.82 22.85 -19.72
N LYS A 191 13.19 22.77 -18.44
CA LYS A 191 14.34 23.51 -17.88
C LYS A 191 15.65 23.05 -18.49
N ILE A 192 15.85 21.73 -18.61
CA ILE A 192 17.04 21.15 -19.25
C ILE A 192 17.14 21.62 -20.69
N LEU A 193 16.05 21.53 -21.46
CA LEU A 193 15.99 22.00 -22.85
C LEU A 193 16.25 23.51 -22.97
N LYS A 194 15.78 24.33 -22.03
CA LYS A 194 16.09 25.77 -22.01
C LYS A 194 17.58 26.04 -21.70
N ARG A 195 18.18 25.25 -20.81
CA ARG A 195 19.62 25.32 -20.51
C ARG A 195 20.46 24.83 -21.70
N SER A 196 19.98 23.81 -22.41
CA SER A 196 20.66 23.23 -23.56
C SER A 196 20.36 23.92 -24.89
N GLY A 197 19.31 24.73 -25.01
CA GLY A 197 19.01 25.55 -26.20
C GLY A 197 20.09 26.57 -26.55
N ASN A 198 21.04 26.83 -25.65
CA ASN A 198 22.28 27.55 -25.93
C ASN A 198 23.39 26.67 -26.54
N HIS A 199 23.12 25.40 -26.90
CA HIS A 199 24.07 24.44 -27.47
C HIS A 199 23.98 24.25 -28.98
N GLU A 200 23.02 24.86 -29.71
CA GLU A 200 22.89 24.65 -31.17
C GLU A 200 24.13 25.05 -31.99
N THR A 201 25.11 25.73 -31.38
CA THR A 201 26.40 26.10 -32.00
C THR A 201 27.63 25.42 -31.36
N ARG A 202 27.46 24.47 -30.44
CA ARG A 202 28.60 23.79 -29.79
C ARG A 202 28.86 22.41 -30.39
N ALA A 203 30.16 22.09 -30.50
CA ALA A 203 30.70 20.81 -30.93
C ALA A 203 30.02 19.62 -30.23
N SER A 204 30.05 18.44 -30.88
CA SER A 204 29.38 17.23 -30.41
C SER A 204 29.77 16.90 -28.96
N PHE A 205 28.97 16.09 -28.25
CA PHE A 205 29.38 15.62 -26.91
C PHE A 205 30.77 14.98 -26.94
N LEU A 206 31.07 14.22 -28.00
CA LEU A 206 32.37 13.58 -28.19
C LEU A 206 33.48 14.60 -28.44
N ASP A 207 33.23 15.62 -29.26
CA ASP A 207 34.22 16.67 -29.55
C ASP A 207 34.57 17.45 -28.27
N ARG A 208 33.57 17.70 -27.40
CA ARG A 208 33.79 18.34 -26.10
C ARG A 208 34.58 17.47 -25.14
N LEU A 209 34.36 16.15 -25.16
CA LEU A 209 35.18 15.23 -24.39
C LEU A 209 36.61 15.18 -24.93
N GLU A 210 36.78 15.07 -26.25
CA GLU A 210 38.08 15.04 -26.91
C GLU A 210 38.90 16.31 -26.61
N GLU A 211 38.27 17.49 -26.61
CA GLU A 211 38.92 18.73 -26.20
C GLU A 211 39.41 18.67 -24.74
N ILE A 212 38.63 18.09 -23.83
CA ILE A 212 39.01 17.93 -22.42
C ILE A 212 40.18 16.94 -22.30
N PHE A 213 40.09 15.77 -22.94
CA PHE A 213 41.15 14.75 -22.89
C PHE A 213 42.47 15.30 -23.46
N ASN A 214 42.41 15.97 -24.62
CA ASN A 214 43.58 16.61 -25.23
C ASN A 214 44.15 17.73 -24.36
N LYS A 215 43.30 18.54 -23.72
CA LYS A 215 43.73 19.65 -22.84
C LYS A 215 44.47 19.16 -21.59
N TYR A 216 44.11 18.00 -21.06
CA TYR A 216 44.69 17.45 -19.82
C TYR A 216 45.67 16.28 -20.06
N GLY A 217 45.90 15.88 -21.31
CA GLY A 217 46.84 14.81 -21.67
C GLY A 217 46.41 13.42 -21.17
N LEU A 218 45.10 13.17 -21.14
CA LEU A 218 44.48 11.89 -20.75
C LEU A 218 44.29 10.97 -21.95
#